data_AF-A0A377J7T6-F1
#
_entry.id   AF-A0A377J7T6-F1
#
_cell.length_a   1.000
_cell.length_b   1.000
_cell.length_c   1.000
_cell.angle_alpha   90.00
_cell.angle_beta   90.00
_cell.angle_gamma   90.00
#
_symmetry.space_group_name_H-M   'P 1'
#
loop_
_entity.id
_entity.type
_entity.pdbx_description
1 polymer ?
#
loop_
_entity_poly.entity_id
_entity_poly.type
_entity_poly.pdbx_seq_one_letter_code
_entity_poly.pdbx_strand_id
1 'polypeptide(L)'
;MVSRFNPWVRRLCLGGLLVSISSMSLAAAPVGVRPCCAFGKDLKAQVGGVPVPFFSVGNVLDADGVGHHQYNDGSEGVSSSLLGMGKEHNGLIYTELGGFIDTAHVRDTADYTYYLFSEIRRHIGTDADIRLPAELRERVIVLKAQPGGLSQETQQQLSVEIAGVMAFRLAQWHEIAQWFGLMSVAGFKELASAFSPEDLYSNMLGAQLAMGILRDSPDLDLQGFGKAMDIALAEKLKALKAVSSQETASRIEALDGIWWDSSKRLPDKWVLLHRDYALSLSLLPNGVAGGEALHLPQMLSNSDPLSQWAQFEARASNEEKAFTGLPGGLKAKSVWTEHDFPALAAFAKEQDSQGRR
;
A
#
# COMPACT_ATOMS: atom_id res chain seq x y z
N MET A 1 -29.43 -64.23 40.67
CA MET A 1 -28.57 -63.12 40.23
C MET A 1 -29.21 -62.50 38.98
N VAL A 2 -29.76 -61.28 39.15
CA VAL A 2 -29.90 -60.16 38.18
C VAL A 2 -30.45 -60.49 36.77
N SER A 3 -31.75 -60.32 36.51
CA SER A 3 -32.46 -59.17 35.86
C SER A 3 -32.22 -59.05 34.33
N ARG A 4 -33.20 -59.37 33.45
CA ARG A 4 -34.35 -58.58 32.96
C ARG A 4 -34.03 -57.46 31.93
N PHE A 5 -34.89 -57.41 30.91
CA PHE A 5 -35.30 -56.31 30.01
C PHE A 5 -34.57 -56.06 28.67
N ASN A 6 -35.34 -56.33 27.60
CA ASN A 6 -35.38 -55.61 26.31
C ASN A 6 -36.35 -54.41 26.50
N PRO A 7 -36.15 -53.20 25.93
CA PRO A 7 -36.67 -52.95 24.57
C PRO A 7 -35.97 -51.84 23.74
N TRP A 8 -36.31 -51.86 22.45
CA TRP A 8 -36.21 -50.83 21.39
C TRP A 8 -36.08 -49.36 21.80
N VAL A 9 -35.12 -48.65 21.20
CA VAL A 9 -35.24 -47.21 20.85
C VAL A 9 -34.55 -46.94 19.49
N ARG A 10 -35.37 -46.47 18.54
CA ARG A 10 -34.96 -45.87 17.26
C ARG A 10 -33.94 -44.75 17.48
N ARG A 11 -32.86 -44.70 16.70
CA ARG A 11 -32.13 -43.44 16.46
C ARG A 11 -32.10 -43.15 14.97
N LEU A 12 -32.83 -42.08 14.61
CA LEU A 12 -32.66 -41.36 13.38
C LEU A 12 -31.17 -40.95 13.26
N CYS A 13 -30.54 -41.33 12.16
CA CYS A 13 -29.34 -40.64 11.70
C CYS A 13 -29.78 -39.28 11.16
N LEU A 14 -29.76 -38.24 12.00
CA LEU A 14 -29.66 -36.88 11.49
C LEU A 14 -28.30 -36.79 10.79
N GLY A 15 -28.33 -36.71 9.46
CA GLY A 15 -27.21 -36.21 8.69
C GLY A 15 -26.92 -34.79 9.17
N GLY A 16 -25.87 -34.65 9.96
CA GLY A 16 -25.31 -33.34 10.27
C GLY A 16 -24.88 -32.72 8.96
N LEU A 17 -25.57 -31.66 8.57
CA LEU A 17 -25.06 -30.71 7.59
C LEU A 17 -23.77 -30.16 8.22
N LEU A 18 -22.62 -30.70 7.81
CA LEU A 18 -21.34 -30.05 8.07
C LEU A 18 -21.39 -28.75 7.26
N VAL A 19 -21.80 -27.68 7.92
CA VAL A 19 -21.51 -26.33 7.44
C VAL A 19 -19.99 -26.27 7.42
N SER A 20 -19.43 -26.45 6.24
CA SER A 20 -18.02 -26.17 5.97
C SER A 20 -17.86 -24.68 6.27
N ILE A 21 -17.39 -24.36 7.48
CA ILE A 21 -16.82 -23.05 7.74
C ILE A 21 -15.63 -23.00 6.79
N SER A 22 -15.77 -22.28 5.67
CA SER A 22 -14.65 -21.97 4.80
C SER A 22 -13.62 -21.27 5.66
N SER A 23 -12.62 -22.04 6.11
CA SER A 23 -11.43 -21.49 6.73
C SER A 23 -10.71 -20.74 5.62
N MET A 24 -10.97 -19.44 5.49
CA MET A 24 -10.07 -18.58 4.75
C MET A 24 -8.69 -18.78 5.38
N SER A 25 -7.74 -19.27 4.58
CA SER A 25 -6.34 -19.23 4.93
C SER A 25 -6.00 -17.77 5.20
N LEU A 26 -5.78 -17.42 6.47
CA LEU A 26 -5.35 -16.08 6.86
C LEU A 26 -4.04 -15.79 6.11
N ALA A 27 -4.10 -14.87 5.15
CA ALA A 27 -2.91 -14.37 4.51
C ALA A 27 -2.00 -13.78 5.60
N ALA A 28 -0.71 -14.10 5.56
CA ALA A 28 0.25 -13.39 6.38
C ALA A 28 0.24 -11.91 6.00
N ALA A 29 0.50 -11.01 6.95
CA ALA A 29 0.68 -9.59 6.63
C ALA A 29 1.71 -9.43 5.51
N PRO A 30 1.46 -8.56 4.51
CA PRO A 30 2.43 -8.33 3.45
C PRO A 30 3.80 -7.97 4.02
N VAL A 31 4.87 -8.51 3.41
CA VAL A 31 6.24 -8.33 3.91
C VAL A 31 6.96 -7.28 3.07
N GLY A 32 7.34 -6.17 3.72
CA GLY A 32 8.03 -5.07 3.07
C GLY A 32 7.16 -4.39 1.99
N VAL A 33 7.84 -3.73 1.05
CA VAL A 33 7.25 -3.20 -0.19
C VAL A 33 7.95 -3.87 -1.37
N ARG A 34 7.23 -4.06 -2.47
CA ARG A 34 7.85 -4.44 -3.74
C ARG A 34 8.89 -3.38 -4.08
N PRO A 35 10.06 -3.75 -4.65
CA PRO A 35 11.05 -2.74 -5.02
C PRO A 35 10.40 -1.71 -5.95
N CYS A 36 10.20 -0.50 -5.43
CA CYS A 36 9.62 0.59 -6.18
C CYS A 36 10.64 1.14 -7.17
N CYS A 37 10.16 1.62 -8.29
CA CYS A 37 11.02 2.22 -9.28
C CYS A 37 11.21 3.68 -8.90
N ALA A 38 12.43 4.09 -8.57
CA ALA A 38 12.71 5.51 -8.44
C ALA A 38 12.25 6.24 -9.72
N PHE A 39 11.58 7.38 -9.56
CA PHE A 39 11.06 8.14 -10.70
C PHE A 39 12.20 8.67 -11.57
N GLY A 40 12.12 8.40 -12.87
CA GLY A 40 13.13 8.79 -13.86
C GLY A 40 13.32 7.72 -14.91
N LYS A 41 14.26 7.90 -15.84
CA LYS A 41 14.55 6.92 -16.89
C LYS A 41 16.05 6.59 -16.88
N ASP A 42 16.37 5.31 -17.12
CA ASP A 42 17.75 4.82 -17.21
C ASP A 42 18.58 5.21 -15.98
N LEU A 43 17.97 5.09 -14.80
CA LEU A 43 18.54 5.58 -13.55
C LEU A 43 19.85 4.86 -13.24
N LYS A 44 20.91 5.67 -13.16
CA LYS A 44 22.27 5.21 -12.86
C LYS A 44 22.41 4.95 -11.37
N ALA A 45 23.28 4.00 -11.01
CA ALA A 45 23.59 3.70 -9.61
C ALA A 45 25.05 3.98 -9.23
N GLN A 46 25.28 4.13 -7.92
CA GLN A 46 26.60 4.15 -7.30
C GLN A 46 26.57 3.44 -5.94
N VAL A 47 27.70 2.85 -5.55
CA VAL A 47 27.89 2.21 -4.23
C VAL A 47 29.13 2.82 -3.58
N GLY A 48 28.98 3.35 -2.36
CA GLY A 48 30.08 4.03 -1.66
C GLY A 48 30.67 5.22 -2.45
N GLY A 49 29.85 5.87 -3.28
CA GLY A 49 30.28 6.98 -4.15
C GLY A 49 30.96 6.56 -5.46
N VAL A 50 31.12 5.25 -5.71
CA VAL A 50 31.70 4.73 -6.95
C VAL A 50 30.58 4.37 -7.94
N PRO A 51 30.56 4.93 -9.16
CA PRO A 51 29.59 4.55 -10.19
C PRO A 51 29.61 3.06 -10.50
N VAL A 52 28.43 2.45 -10.65
CA VAL A 52 28.31 1.09 -11.18
C VAL A 52 28.27 1.18 -12.70
N PRO A 53 29.31 0.72 -13.43
CA PRO A 53 29.36 0.83 -14.88
C PRO A 53 28.34 -0.12 -15.54
N PHE A 54 27.77 0.31 -16.67
CA PHE A 54 26.82 -0.48 -17.48
C PHE A 54 25.55 -0.94 -16.73
N PHE A 55 25.20 -0.27 -15.63
CA PHE A 55 23.96 -0.50 -14.88
C PHE A 55 23.02 0.70 -15.02
N SER A 56 21.79 0.42 -15.42
CA SER A 56 20.67 1.36 -15.42
C SER A 56 19.40 0.60 -15.03
N VAL A 57 18.56 1.22 -14.21
CA VAL A 57 17.22 0.67 -13.91
C VAL A 57 16.28 1.12 -15.02
N GLY A 58 15.80 0.15 -15.81
CA GLY A 58 14.67 0.34 -16.72
C GLY A 58 13.37 0.14 -15.95
N ASN A 59 12.51 1.14 -15.95
CA ASN A 59 11.35 1.22 -15.07
C ASN A 59 10.07 1.63 -15.80
N VAL A 60 9.97 1.39 -17.11
CA VAL A 60 8.78 1.71 -17.90
C VAL A 60 8.14 0.42 -18.40
N LEU A 61 6.82 0.32 -18.27
CA LEU A 61 6.05 -0.82 -18.72
C LEU A 61 5.05 -0.42 -19.81
N ASP A 62 4.66 -1.41 -20.62
CA ASP A 62 3.44 -1.33 -21.41
C ASP A 62 2.23 -1.71 -20.55
N ALA A 63 1.06 -1.15 -20.87
CA ALA A 63 -0.18 -1.46 -20.15
C ALA A 63 -0.51 -2.97 -20.16
N ASP A 64 -0.23 -3.64 -21.28
CA ASP A 64 -0.42 -5.10 -21.43
C ASP A 64 0.76 -5.91 -20.86
N GLY A 65 1.81 -5.24 -20.38
CA GLY A 65 3.08 -5.81 -19.91
C GLY A 65 3.22 -5.91 -18.40
N VAL A 66 2.18 -5.56 -17.63
CA VAL A 66 2.20 -5.55 -16.15
C VAL A 66 2.38 -6.94 -15.53
N GLY A 67 2.08 -8.01 -16.27
CA GLY A 67 2.20 -9.39 -15.78
C GLY A 67 1.14 -9.76 -14.75
N HIS A 68 1.25 -10.97 -14.18
CA HIS A 68 0.27 -11.51 -13.24
C HIS A 68 0.58 -11.11 -11.81
N HIS A 69 -0.40 -10.53 -11.14
CA HIS A 69 -0.32 -10.18 -9.73
C HIS A 69 -0.18 -11.44 -8.84
N GLN A 70 0.76 -11.37 -7.93
CA GLN A 70 1.05 -12.34 -6.90
C GLN A 70 1.12 -11.62 -5.55
N TYR A 71 0.28 -12.01 -4.60
CA TYR A 71 0.27 -11.44 -3.26
C TYR A 71 1.65 -11.44 -2.61
N ASN A 72 2.05 -10.30 -2.02
CA ASN A 72 3.38 -10.14 -1.43
C ASN A 72 3.49 -10.81 -0.05
N ASP A 73 3.75 -12.11 -0.03
CA ASP A 73 4.07 -12.89 1.17
C ASP A 73 5.58 -12.96 1.47
N GLY A 74 6.41 -12.21 0.72
CA GLY A 74 7.88 -12.24 0.80
C GLY A 74 8.54 -13.45 0.12
N SER A 75 7.78 -14.27 -0.63
CA SER A 75 8.33 -15.41 -1.38
C SER A 75 9.14 -15.00 -2.63
N GLU A 76 8.86 -13.84 -3.21
CA GLU A 76 9.74 -13.22 -4.20
C GLU A 76 10.82 -12.40 -3.48
N GLY A 77 12.08 -12.82 -3.60
CA GLY A 77 13.18 -12.09 -2.98
C GLY A 77 13.33 -10.70 -3.60
N VAL A 78 13.53 -9.68 -2.77
CA VAL A 78 13.80 -8.26 -3.15
C VAL A 78 14.85 -8.16 -4.26
N SER A 79 15.90 -8.99 -4.23
CA SER A 79 16.94 -9.04 -5.26
C SER A 79 16.47 -9.62 -6.60
N SER A 80 15.52 -10.56 -6.61
CA SER A 80 14.97 -11.13 -7.85
C SER A 80 14.04 -10.14 -8.56
N SER A 81 13.23 -9.41 -7.80
CA SER A 81 12.35 -8.36 -8.32
C SER A 81 13.15 -7.14 -8.81
N LEU A 82 14.21 -6.72 -8.08
CA LEU A 82 15.13 -5.66 -8.51
C LEU A 82 15.88 -5.98 -9.81
N LEU A 83 16.11 -7.25 -10.11
CA LEU A 83 16.79 -7.70 -11.33
C LEU A 83 15.80 -8.00 -12.48
N GLY A 84 14.50 -7.71 -12.31
CA GLY A 84 13.48 -7.98 -13.32
C GLY A 84 13.29 -9.46 -13.63
N MET A 85 13.64 -10.35 -12.69
CA MET A 85 13.53 -11.81 -12.83
C MET A 85 12.30 -12.40 -12.11
N GLY A 86 11.44 -11.56 -11.54
CA GLY A 86 10.17 -11.94 -10.93
C GLY A 86 9.10 -12.30 -11.97
N LYS A 87 8.03 -12.97 -11.54
CA LYS A 87 6.86 -13.21 -12.43
C LYS A 87 6.00 -11.95 -12.59
N GLU A 88 6.11 -11.04 -11.62
CA GLU A 88 5.55 -9.70 -11.67
C GLU A 88 6.52 -8.74 -12.36
N HIS A 89 6.00 -7.93 -13.29
CA HIS A 89 6.72 -6.77 -13.81
C HIS A 89 6.19 -5.52 -13.12
N ASN A 90 7.07 -4.76 -12.48
CA ASN A 90 6.73 -3.49 -11.83
C ASN A 90 7.44 -2.34 -12.52
N GLY A 91 6.74 -1.21 -12.64
CA GLY A 91 7.27 0.00 -13.26
C GLY A 91 6.21 1.06 -13.47
N LEU A 92 6.62 2.11 -14.16
CA LEU A 92 5.84 3.31 -14.44
C LEU A 92 5.10 3.17 -15.77
N ILE A 93 3.83 3.55 -15.73
CA ILE A 93 2.97 3.69 -16.91
C ILE A 93 2.39 5.09 -16.89
N TYR A 94 2.52 5.85 -17.98
CA TYR A 94 1.80 7.11 -18.10
C TYR A 94 0.38 6.87 -18.61
N THR A 95 -0.56 7.61 -18.06
CA THR A 95 -1.97 7.59 -18.43
C THR A 95 -2.46 9.03 -18.61
N GLU A 96 -3.28 9.30 -19.62
CA GLU A 96 -3.72 10.67 -19.90
C GLU A 96 -4.62 11.25 -18.79
N LEU A 97 -5.27 10.40 -18.00
CA LEU A 97 -6.18 10.85 -16.93
C LEU A 97 -5.64 10.61 -15.52
N GLY A 98 -4.72 9.66 -15.32
CA GLY A 98 -4.14 9.32 -14.02
C GLY A 98 -2.69 9.77 -13.84
N GLY A 99 -2.07 10.38 -14.85
CA GLY A 99 -0.66 10.73 -14.82
C GLY A 99 0.22 9.48 -14.83
N PHE A 100 1.37 9.55 -14.17
CA PHE A 100 2.21 8.37 -13.94
C PHE A 100 1.59 7.48 -12.88
N ILE A 101 1.56 6.17 -13.16
CA ILE A 101 1.10 5.11 -12.27
C ILE A 101 2.28 4.18 -12.02
N ASP A 102 2.69 4.03 -10.76
CA ASP A 102 3.61 2.98 -10.34
C ASP A 102 2.82 1.73 -9.95
N THR A 103 3.01 0.66 -10.71
CA THR A 103 2.26 -0.59 -10.50
C THR A 103 2.64 -1.32 -9.21
N ALA A 104 3.85 -1.13 -8.67
CA ALA A 104 4.24 -1.71 -7.38
C ALA A 104 3.41 -1.08 -6.25
N HIS A 105 3.28 0.25 -6.24
CA HIS A 105 2.48 0.97 -5.25
C HIS A 105 0.99 0.60 -5.30
N VAL A 106 0.45 0.44 -6.51
CA VAL A 106 -0.92 -0.08 -6.71
C VAL A 106 -1.06 -1.47 -6.07
N ARG A 107 -0.13 -2.39 -6.35
CA ARG A 107 -0.20 -3.78 -5.87
C ARG A 107 0.03 -3.91 -4.37
N ASP A 108 1.01 -3.19 -3.83
CA ASP A 108 1.30 -3.22 -2.39
C ASP A 108 0.11 -2.70 -1.58
N THR A 109 -0.51 -1.60 -2.00
CA THR A 109 -1.69 -1.08 -1.30
C THR A 109 -2.91 -1.99 -1.49
N ALA A 110 -3.05 -2.65 -2.64
CA ALA A 110 -4.10 -3.65 -2.85
C ALA A 110 -3.93 -4.88 -1.92
N ASP A 111 -2.71 -5.38 -1.76
CA ASP A 111 -2.40 -6.49 -0.85
C ASP A 111 -2.68 -6.14 0.60
N TYR A 112 -2.25 -4.96 1.06
CA TYR A 112 -2.59 -4.48 2.40
C TYR A 112 -4.10 -4.32 2.57
N THR A 113 -4.83 -3.89 1.54
CA THR A 113 -6.30 -3.79 1.59
C THR A 113 -6.94 -5.17 1.77
N TYR A 114 -6.50 -6.18 1.01
CA TYR A 114 -6.99 -7.56 1.15
C TYR A 114 -6.69 -8.15 2.53
N TYR A 115 -5.46 -7.98 3.00
CA TYR A 115 -5.03 -8.43 4.32
C TYR A 115 -5.85 -7.76 5.43
N LEU A 116 -5.92 -6.44 5.43
CA LEU A 116 -6.64 -5.69 6.46
C LEU A 116 -8.14 -5.98 6.42
N PHE A 117 -8.74 -6.18 5.25
CA PHE A 117 -10.13 -6.63 5.17
C PHE A 117 -10.35 -7.96 5.89
N SER A 118 -9.46 -8.92 5.69
CA SER A 118 -9.52 -10.23 6.34
C SER A 118 -9.38 -10.14 7.87
N GLU A 119 -8.49 -9.27 8.36
CA GLU A 119 -8.32 -9.02 9.81
C GLU A 119 -9.51 -8.26 10.40
N ILE A 120 -9.90 -7.15 9.76
CA ILE A 120 -10.95 -6.24 10.23
C ILE A 120 -12.28 -6.97 10.24
N ARG A 121 -12.62 -7.76 9.21
CA ARG A 121 -13.88 -8.51 9.17
C ARG A 121 -14.03 -9.44 10.38
N ARG A 122 -12.94 -9.94 10.97
CA ARG A 122 -12.99 -10.79 12.18
C ARG A 122 -13.15 -10.03 13.49
N HIS A 123 -12.76 -8.76 13.52
CA HIS A 123 -12.64 -7.98 14.76
C HIS A 123 -13.49 -6.71 14.80
N ILE A 124 -14.11 -6.33 13.69
CA ILE A 124 -14.90 -5.11 13.57
C ILE A 124 -16.05 -5.09 14.57
N GLY A 125 -16.23 -3.95 15.23
CA GLY A 125 -17.16 -3.78 16.34
C GLY A 125 -16.60 -4.20 17.70
N THR A 126 -15.35 -4.68 17.77
CA THR A 126 -14.63 -4.97 19.03
C THR A 126 -13.32 -4.19 19.10
N ASP A 127 -12.80 -3.98 20.32
CA ASP A 127 -11.47 -3.41 20.51
C ASP A 127 -10.41 -4.43 20.08
N ALA A 128 -9.57 -4.05 19.12
CA ALA A 128 -8.50 -4.91 18.62
C ALA A 128 -7.34 -4.09 18.04
N ASP A 129 -6.13 -4.59 18.21
CA ASP A 129 -4.92 -4.07 17.57
C ASP A 129 -4.49 -5.03 16.46
N ILE A 130 -4.41 -4.54 15.22
CA ILE A 130 -3.76 -5.26 14.11
C ILE A 130 -2.35 -4.69 13.97
N ARG A 131 -1.35 -5.45 14.44
CA ARG A 131 0.06 -5.05 14.40
C ARG A 131 0.71 -5.48 13.09
N LEU A 132 1.47 -4.58 12.48
CA LEU A 132 2.18 -4.81 11.22
C LEU A 132 3.70 -4.68 11.42
N PRO A 133 4.52 -5.24 10.53
CA PRO A 133 5.97 -5.06 10.57
C PRO A 133 6.34 -3.57 10.66
N ALA A 134 7.35 -3.23 11.45
CA ALA A 134 7.72 -1.84 11.69
C ALA A 134 8.38 -1.18 10.46
N GLU A 135 8.12 0.11 10.27
CA GLU A 135 8.83 0.99 9.34
C GLU A 135 9.27 2.21 10.13
N LEU A 136 10.48 2.14 10.71
CA LEU A 136 11.01 3.02 11.77
C LEU A 136 10.23 2.99 13.10
N ARG A 137 8.90 3.03 13.06
CA ARG A 137 7.98 2.82 14.21
C ARG A 137 7.12 1.59 14.02
N GLU A 138 6.62 1.03 15.12
CA GLU A 138 5.62 -0.05 15.07
C GLU A 138 4.34 0.52 14.45
N ARG A 139 3.84 -0.14 13.41
CA ARG A 139 2.60 0.24 12.71
C ARG A 139 1.45 -0.57 13.29
N VAL A 140 0.40 0.09 13.75
CA VAL A 140 -0.77 -0.55 14.36
C VAL A 140 -2.04 0.05 13.79
N ILE A 141 -2.96 -0.79 13.34
CA ILE A 141 -4.34 -0.38 13.09
C ILE A 141 -5.14 -0.71 14.35
N VAL A 142 -5.70 0.32 14.98
CA VAL A 142 -6.50 0.17 16.20
C VAL A 142 -7.97 0.22 15.84
N LEU A 143 -8.66 -0.89 16.05
CA LEU A 143 -10.12 -1.01 15.90
C LEU A 143 -10.79 -0.70 17.24
N LYS A 144 -11.92 -0.01 17.17
CA LYS A 144 -12.69 0.46 18.32
C LYS A 144 -13.99 -0.32 18.43
N ALA A 145 -14.34 -0.71 19.65
CA ALA A 145 -15.61 -1.37 19.94
C ALA A 145 -16.80 -0.48 19.56
N GLN A 146 -17.86 -1.10 19.05
CA GLN A 146 -19.10 -0.42 18.67
C GLN A 146 -20.29 -1.02 19.42
N PRO A 147 -21.26 -0.19 19.86
CA PRO A 147 -22.40 -0.69 20.58
C PRO A 147 -23.35 -1.44 19.63
N GLY A 148 -23.72 -2.66 20.02
CA GLY A 148 -24.70 -3.47 19.29
C GLY A 148 -24.09 -4.48 18.32
N GLY A 149 -24.93 -5.40 17.84
CA GLY A 149 -24.51 -6.39 16.84
C GLY A 149 -24.62 -5.83 15.43
N LEU A 150 -23.67 -6.17 14.56
CA LEU A 150 -23.70 -5.83 13.15
C LEU A 150 -24.31 -6.98 12.35
N SER A 151 -25.08 -6.64 11.30
CA SER A 151 -25.44 -7.62 10.29
C SER A 151 -24.19 -8.06 9.53
N GLN A 152 -24.19 -9.26 8.95
CA GLN A 152 -23.06 -9.75 8.15
C GLN A 152 -22.77 -8.83 6.95
N GLU A 153 -23.80 -8.27 6.34
CA GLU A 153 -23.69 -7.33 5.21
C GLU A 153 -23.04 -6.02 5.65
N THR A 154 -23.52 -5.40 6.74
CA THR A 154 -22.92 -4.19 7.31
C THR A 154 -21.48 -4.43 7.74
N GLN A 155 -21.21 -5.55 8.39
CA GLN A 155 -19.87 -5.97 8.80
C GLN A 155 -18.93 -6.02 7.60
N GLN A 156 -19.34 -6.65 6.49
CA GLN A 156 -18.54 -6.73 5.28
C GLN A 156 -18.29 -5.35 4.66
N GLN A 157 -19.35 -4.55 4.50
CA GLN A 157 -19.25 -3.24 3.86
C GLN A 157 -18.32 -2.29 4.62
N LEU A 158 -18.48 -2.20 5.95
CA LEU A 158 -17.62 -1.38 6.80
C LEU A 158 -16.18 -1.91 6.81
N SER A 159 -15.99 -3.24 6.80
CA SER A 159 -14.64 -3.84 6.76
C SER A 159 -13.89 -3.45 5.49
N VAL A 160 -14.55 -3.43 4.32
CA VAL A 160 -13.92 -3.01 3.07
C VAL A 160 -13.53 -1.53 3.11
N GLU A 161 -14.45 -0.67 3.59
CA GLU A 161 -14.21 0.78 3.67
C GLU A 161 -13.05 1.11 4.62
N ILE A 162 -13.04 0.51 5.81
CA ILE A 162 -11.96 0.70 6.78
C ILE A 162 -10.65 0.13 6.24
N ALA A 163 -10.65 -1.07 5.65
CA ALA A 163 -9.45 -1.70 5.12
C ALA A 163 -8.75 -0.85 4.05
N GLY A 164 -9.51 -0.33 3.08
CA GLY A 164 -8.92 0.49 2.01
C GLY A 164 -8.35 1.81 2.53
N VAL A 165 -9.03 2.47 3.48
CA VAL A 165 -8.48 3.70 4.08
C VAL A 165 -7.24 3.40 4.91
N MET A 166 -7.25 2.35 5.73
CA MET A 166 -6.11 1.98 6.58
C MET A 166 -4.91 1.50 5.76
N ALA A 167 -5.12 0.76 4.67
CA ALA A 167 -4.06 0.39 3.73
C ALA A 167 -3.41 1.62 3.10
N PHE A 168 -4.21 2.59 2.68
CA PHE A 168 -3.69 3.85 2.17
C PHE A 168 -2.95 4.67 3.25
N ARG A 169 -3.39 4.64 4.51
CA ARG A 169 -2.64 5.26 5.62
C ARG A 169 -1.30 4.58 5.86
N LEU A 170 -1.20 3.26 5.70
CA LEU A 170 0.08 2.54 5.75
C LEU A 170 1.02 3.02 4.64
N ALA A 171 0.51 3.19 3.41
CA ALA A 171 1.30 3.72 2.30
C ALA A 171 1.76 5.17 2.56
N GLN A 172 0.90 6.04 3.10
CA GLN A 172 1.31 7.39 3.48
C GLN A 172 2.40 7.41 4.58
N TRP A 173 2.33 6.47 5.53
CA TRP A 173 3.38 6.31 6.52
C TRP A 173 4.68 5.83 5.88
N HIS A 174 4.61 4.92 4.91
CA HIS A 174 5.78 4.45 4.17
C HIS A 174 6.57 5.61 3.56
N GLU A 175 5.89 6.55 2.88
CA GLU A 175 6.53 7.76 2.31
C GLU A 175 7.25 8.61 3.38
N ILE A 176 6.58 8.81 4.52
CA ILE A 176 7.15 9.54 5.66
C ILE A 176 8.39 8.79 6.19
N ALA A 177 8.29 7.49 6.43
CA ALA A 177 9.36 6.68 6.98
C ALA A 177 10.57 6.63 6.04
N GLN A 178 10.35 6.47 4.73
CA GLN A 178 11.39 6.54 3.71
C GLN A 178 12.15 7.87 3.77
N TRP A 179 11.43 8.99 3.88
CA TRP A 179 12.08 10.31 3.99
C TRP A 179 12.94 10.45 5.25
N PHE A 180 12.53 9.86 6.37
CA PHE A 180 13.33 9.80 7.60
C PHE A 180 14.48 8.79 7.57
N GLY A 181 14.68 8.10 6.44
CA GLY A 181 15.81 7.22 6.22
C GLY A 181 15.56 5.76 6.51
N LEU A 182 14.32 5.28 6.33
CA LEU A 182 14.05 3.85 6.18
C LEU A 182 14.98 3.24 5.12
N MET A 183 15.40 2.01 5.36
CA MET A 183 16.28 1.25 4.47
C MET A 183 15.69 -0.15 4.31
N SER A 184 15.19 -0.52 3.12
CA SER A 184 14.80 -1.92 2.87
C SER A 184 15.97 -2.80 2.41
N VAL A 185 17.08 -2.20 1.99
CA VAL A 185 18.34 -2.90 1.68
C VAL A 185 19.49 -2.32 2.50
N ALA A 186 20.23 -3.17 3.21
CA ALA A 186 21.36 -2.76 4.03
C ALA A 186 22.39 -1.97 3.20
N GLY A 187 22.65 -0.72 3.59
CA GLY A 187 23.54 0.20 2.88
C GLY A 187 22.90 1.05 1.77
N PHE A 188 21.62 0.82 1.42
CA PHE A 188 20.90 1.60 0.40
C PHE A 188 19.73 2.35 1.03
N LYS A 189 19.81 3.68 1.07
CA LYS A 189 18.73 4.53 1.59
C LYS A 189 17.68 4.75 0.49
N GLU A 190 16.41 4.70 0.85
CA GLU A 190 15.27 4.92 -0.06
C GLU A 190 14.84 6.39 -0.18
N LEU A 191 15.73 7.31 0.18
CA LEU A 191 15.43 8.74 0.15
C LEU A 191 15.07 9.25 -1.26
N ALA A 192 15.52 8.54 -2.30
CA ALA A 192 15.25 8.88 -3.70
C ALA A 192 13.80 8.61 -4.13
N SER A 193 13.05 7.73 -3.44
CA SER A 193 11.65 7.40 -3.74
C SER A 193 10.65 8.06 -2.79
N ALA A 194 11.08 8.61 -1.65
CA ALA A 194 10.12 9.17 -0.69
C ALA A 194 9.28 10.32 -1.27
N PHE A 195 7.96 10.26 -1.14
CA PHE A 195 7.04 11.26 -1.67
C PHE A 195 7.16 11.47 -3.19
N SER A 196 7.36 10.43 -4.00
CA SER A 196 7.36 10.62 -5.45
C SER A 196 5.99 11.08 -5.94
N PRO A 197 5.92 11.92 -7.00
CA PRO A 197 4.67 12.55 -7.43
C PRO A 197 3.55 11.57 -7.81
N GLU A 198 3.89 10.34 -8.19
CA GLU A 198 3.00 9.27 -8.58
C GLU A 198 2.53 8.39 -7.41
N ASP A 199 3.28 8.35 -6.31
CA ASP A 199 3.12 7.31 -5.29
C ASP A 199 1.77 7.39 -4.61
N LEU A 200 1.39 8.56 -4.09
CA LEU A 200 0.12 8.73 -3.37
C LEU A 200 -1.09 8.39 -4.26
N TYR A 201 -1.06 8.79 -5.53
CA TYR A 201 -2.14 8.47 -6.47
C TYR A 201 -2.19 6.97 -6.76
N SER A 202 -1.04 6.36 -7.02
CA SER A 202 -0.89 4.92 -7.30
C SER A 202 -1.32 4.06 -6.12
N ASN A 203 -0.92 4.44 -4.91
CA ASN A 203 -1.34 3.80 -3.66
C ASN A 203 -2.88 3.88 -3.49
N MET A 204 -3.48 5.05 -3.67
CA MET A 204 -4.93 5.22 -3.55
C MET A 204 -5.69 4.41 -4.63
N LEU A 205 -5.16 4.35 -5.85
CA LEU A 205 -5.70 3.54 -6.93
C LEU A 205 -5.73 2.06 -6.52
N GLY A 206 -4.64 1.55 -5.96
CA GLY A 206 -4.54 0.19 -5.42
C GLY A 206 -5.60 -0.12 -4.37
N ALA A 207 -5.78 0.78 -3.40
CA ALA A 207 -6.83 0.66 -2.39
C ALA A 207 -8.23 0.58 -3.02
N GLN A 208 -8.56 1.47 -3.96
CA GLN A 208 -9.88 1.50 -4.60
C GLN A 208 -10.17 0.24 -5.43
N LEU A 209 -9.19 -0.27 -6.17
CA LEU A 209 -9.33 -1.50 -6.96
C LEU A 209 -9.61 -2.70 -6.04
N ALA A 210 -8.81 -2.88 -4.99
CA ALA A 210 -9.01 -3.94 -4.02
C ALA A 210 -10.36 -3.82 -3.29
N MET A 211 -10.78 -2.60 -2.93
CA MET A 211 -12.10 -2.36 -2.35
C MET A 211 -13.24 -2.75 -3.29
N GLY A 212 -13.12 -2.47 -4.59
CA GLY A 212 -14.10 -2.90 -5.59
C GLY A 212 -14.23 -4.44 -5.62
N ILE A 213 -13.09 -5.11 -5.76
CA ILE A 213 -13.02 -6.58 -5.79
C ILE A 213 -13.64 -7.20 -4.52
N LEU A 214 -13.28 -6.70 -3.34
CA LEU A 214 -13.74 -7.25 -2.06
C LEU A 214 -15.23 -6.96 -1.77
N ARG A 215 -15.80 -5.91 -2.35
CA ARG A 215 -17.26 -5.69 -2.31
C ARG A 215 -18.00 -6.73 -3.12
N ASP A 216 -17.51 -6.98 -4.34
CA ASP A 216 -18.17 -7.88 -5.29
C ASP A 216 -17.91 -9.36 -4.97
N SER A 217 -16.78 -9.68 -4.37
CA SER A 217 -16.32 -11.05 -4.12
C SER A 217 -15.52 -11.13 -2.80
N PRO A 218 -16.20 -11.01 -1.64
CA PRO A 218 -15.57 -10.91 -0.31
C PRO A 218 -14.86 -12.18 0.17
N ASP A 219 -15.12 -13.32 -0.47
CA ASP A 219 -14.62 -14.63 -0.02
C ASP A 219 -13.56 -15.19 -0.98
N LEU A 220 -12.98 -14.36 -1.87
CA LEU A 220 -11.88 -14.77 -2.74
C LEU A 220 -10.68 -15.22 -1.91
N ASP A 221 -10.02 -16.29 -2.36
CA ASP A 221 -8.68 -16.64 -1.87
C ASP A 221 -7.61 -15.79 -2.56
N LEU A 222 -6.35 -15.94 -2.15
CA LEU A 222 -5.23 -15.16 -2.70
C LEU A 222 -5.07 -15.31 -4.22
N GLN A 223 -5.33 -16.51 -4.76
CA GLN A 223 -5.22 -16.74 -6.21
C GLN A 223 -6.38 -16.05 -6.96
N GLY A 224 -7.59 -16.14 -6.41
CA GLY A 224 -8.78 -15.48 -6.95
C GLY A 224 -8.66 -13.97 -6.89
N PHE A 225 -8.16 -13.43 -5.77
CA PHE A 225 -7.88 -12.02 -5.61
C PHE A 225 -6.84 -11.53 -6.63
N GLY A 226 -5.75 -12.27 -6.83
CA GLY A 226 -4.73 -11.88 -7.81
C GLY A 226 -5.24 -11.85 -9.25
N LYS A 227 -6.05 -12.83 -9.65
CA LYS A 227 -6.73 -12.81 -10.96
C LYS A 227 -7.69 -11.64 -11.09
N ALA A 228 -8.44 -11.32 -10.03
CA ALA A 228 -9.34 -10.18 -10.02
C ALA A 228 -8.57 -8.85 -10.10
N MET A 229 -7.42 -8.74 -9.42
CA MET A 229 -6.52 -7.59 -9.51
C MET A 229 -5.93 -7.41 -10.91
N ASP A 230 -5.53 -8.49 -11.59
CA ASP A 230 -5.07 -8.42 -12.99
C ASP A 230 -6.11 -7.77 -13.90
N ILE A 231 -7.36 -8.25 -13.81
CA ILE A 231 -8.48 -7.75 -14.62
C ILE A 231 -8.77 -6.29 -14.26
N ALA A 232 -8.94 -6.00 -12.96
CA ALA A 232 -9.31 -4.67 -12.50
C ALA A 232 -8.24 -3.62 -12.84
N LEU A 233 -6.95 -3.96 -12.70
CA LEU A 233 -5.85 -3.06 -13.04
C LEU A 233 -5.79 -2.81 -14.55
N ALA A 234 -5.89 -3.85 -15.38
CA ALA A 234 -5.88 -3.70 -16.83
C ALA A 234 -7.05 -2.83 -17.33
N GLU A 235 -8.27 -3.08 -16.82
CA GLU A 235 -9.44 -2.28 -17.13
C GLU A 235 -9.27 -0.82 -16.68
N LYS A 236 -8.70 -0.61 -15.49
CA LYS A 236 -8.48 0.74 -14.97
C LYS A 236 -7.41 1.50 -15.74
N LEU A 237 -6.29 0.87 -16.10
CA LEU A 237 -5.27 1.48 -16.96
C LEU A 237 -5.85 1.87 -18.32
N LYS A 238 -6.69 1.02 -18.91
CA LYS A 238 -7.42 1.35 -20.14
C LYS A 238 -8.37 2.55 -19.94
N ALA A 239 -9.13 2.57 -18.85
CA ALA A 239 -10.05 3.67 -18.53
C ALA A 239 -9.31 5.01 -18.31
N LEU A 240 -8.14 4.96 -17.67
CA LEU A 240 -7.25 6.11 -17.48
C LEU A 240 -6.52 6.53 -18.77
N LYS A 241 -6.71 5.79 -19.87
CA LYS A 241 -6.06 5.98 -21.16
C LYS A 241 -4.53 5.84 -21.05
N ALA A 242 -4.08 4.68 -20.60
CA ALA A 242 -2.68 4.31 -20.62
C ALA A 242 -2.09 4.42 -22.04
N VAL A 243 -0.89 4.99 -22.11
CA VAL A 243 -0.14 5.14 -23.36
C VAL A 243 0.90 4.03 -23.49
N SER A 244 1.55 3.93 -24.65
CA SER A 244 2.65 2.98 -24.87
C SER A 244 3.84 3.20 -23.94
N SER A 245 4.66 2.19 -23.74
CA SER A 245 5.94 2.28 -23.02
C SER A 245 6.87 3.32 -23.63
N GLN A 246 6.91 3.44 -24.97
CA GLN A 246 7.72 4.46 -25.65
C GLN A 246 7.25 5.88 -25.29
N GLU A 247 5.95 6.14 -25.35
CA GLU A 247 5.38 7.44 -24.98
C GLU A 247 5.57 7.72 -23.48
N THR A 248 5.41 6.72 -22.62
CA THR A 248 5.70 6.84 -21.19
C THR A 248 7.16 7.25 -20.97
N ALA A 249 8.10 6.57 -21.62
CA ALA A 249 9.52 6.88 -21.53
C ALA A 249 9.82 8.31 -22.02
N SER A 250 9.25 8.74 -23.14
CA SER A 250 9.40 10.10 -23.66
C SER A 250 8.83 11.16 -22.71
N ARG A 251 7.74 10.86 -22.02
CA ARG A 251 7.17 11.78 -20.99
C ARG A 251 8.04 11.88 -19.75
N ILE A 252 8.64 10.78 -19.30
CA ILE A 252 9.61 10.81 -18.20
C ILE A 252 10.83 11.64 -18.62
N GLU A 253 11.40 11.41 -19.80
CA GLU A 253 12.54 12.19 -20.33
C GLU A 253 12.26 13.69 -20.39
N ALA A 254 11.04 14.08 -20.81
CA ALA A 254 10.64 15.47 -20.87
C ALA A 254 10.61 16.17 -19.49
N LEU A 255 10.64 15.41 -18.39
CA LEU A 255 10.65 15.89 -17.02
C LEU A 255 12.04 15.87 -16.37
N ASP A 256 13.10 15.50 -17.11
CA ASP A 256 14.47 15.60 -16.63
C ASP A 256 14.85 17.08 -16.36
N GLY A 257 15.49 17.32 -15.21
CA GLY A 257 15.72 18.64 -14.63
C GLY A 257 14.50 19.31 -13.98
N ILE A 258 13.29 18.71 -14.09
CA ILE A 258 12.04 19.26 -13.55
C ILE A 258 11.55 18.40 -12.38
N TRP A 259 11.26 17.12 -12.64
CA TRP A 259 10.81 16.15 -11.62
C TRP A 259 11.93 15.24 -11.16
N TRP A 260 12.92 14.98 -12.00
CA TRP A 260 14.07 14.15 -11.67
C TRP A 260 15.34 14.69 -12.33
N ASP A 261 16.52 14.19 -11.94
CA ASP A 261 17.83 14.63 -12.45
C ASP A 261 18.67 13.44 -12.92
N SER A 262 18.77 13.26 -14.24
CA SER A 262 19.54 12.18 -14.89
C SER A 262 21.07 12.27 -14.69
N SER A 263 21.55 13.41 -14.17
CA SER A 263 22.96 13.63 -13.82
C SER A 263 23.32 13.01 -12.47
N LYS A 264 22.32 12.78 -11.61
CA LYS A 264 22.47 12.13 -10.30
C LYS A 264 22.45 10.60 -10.44
N ARG A 265 22.84 9.93 -9.35
CA ARG A 265 22.87 8.47 -9.28
C ARG A 265 22.21 8.01 -8.00
N LEU A 266 21.44 6.94 -8.07
CA LEU A 266 20.91 6.29 -6.87
C LEU A 266 22.09 5.85 -5.96
N PRO A 267 22.00 6.02 -4.63
CA PRO A 267 20.82 6.45 -3.86
C PRO A 267 20.78 7.96 -3.53
N ASP A 268 21.38 8.84 -4.34
CA ASP A 268 21.28 10.29 -4.11
C ASP A 268 19.80 10.72 -4.12
N LYS A 269 19.34 11.30 -3.01
CA LYS A 269 17.94 11.72 -2.85
C LYS A 269 17.53 12.75 -3.91
N TRP A 270 18.49 13.51 -4.43
CA TRP A 270 18.25 14.54 -5.43
C TRP A 270 18.14 14.01 -6.87
N VAL A 271 18.17 12.68 -7.06
CA VAL A 271 17.61 12.08 -8.27
C VAL A 271 16.16 12.53 -8.43
N LEU A 272 15.39 12.63 -7.34
CA LEU A 272 14.02 13.14 -7.35
C LEU A 272 13.97 14.62 -6.91
N LEU A 273 13.45 15.46 -7.80
CA LEU A 273 13.38 16.92 -7.66
C LEU A 273 11.98 17.44 -7.33
N HIS A 274 10.93 16.78 -7.80
CA HIS A 274 9.54 17.09 -7.49
C HIS A 274 8.98 16.02 -6.55
N ARG A 275 8.32 16.45 -5.48
CA ARG A 275 7.78 15.57 -4.44
C ARG A 275 6.39 16.00 -4.06
N ASP A 276 5.51 15.03 -3.78
CA ASP A 276 4.14 15.28 -3.33
C ASP A 276 3.98 15.04 -1.82
N TYR A 277 3.85 16.14 -1.09
CA TYR A 277 3.67 16.14 0.38
C TYR A 277 2.19 16.23 0.79
N ALA A 278 1.24 16.19 -0.16
CA ALA A 278 -0.18 16.40 0.10
C ALA A 278 -0.88 15.11 0.52
N LEU A 279 -0.70 14.72 1.79
CA LEU A 279 -1.27 13.50 2.39
C LEU A 279 -2.79 13.60 2.63
N SER A 280 -3.57 13.56 1.56
CA SER A 280 -5.04 13.70 1.54
C SER A 280 -5.77 12.39 1.21
N LEU A 281 -7.04 12.25 1.63
CA LEU A 281 -7.95 11.18 1.18
C LEU A 281 -8.72 11.55 -0.10
N SER A 282 -8.30 12.62 -0.76
CA SER A 282 -8.83 13.07 -2.05
C SER A 282 -7.67 13.63 -2.84
N LEU A 283 -7.36 12.99 -3.96
CA LEU A 283 -6.16 13.27 -4.76
C LEU A 283 -6.53 13.54 -6.22
N LEU A 284 -5.79 14.46 -6.81
CA LEU A 284 -5.67 14.60 -8.26
C LEU A 284 -4.28 14.09 -8.65
N PRO A 285 -4.14 13.50 -9.85
CA PRO A 285 -2.84 13.02 -10.30
C PRO A 285 -1.92 14.21 -10.62
N ASN A 286 -0.64 14.07 -10.29
CA ASN A 286 0.36 15.07 -10.63
C ASN A 286 0.61 15.09 -12.15
N GLY A 287 0.88 16.28 -12.69
CA GLY A 287 1.27 16.46 -14.10
C GLY A 287 0.15 16.29 -15.14
N VAL A 288 -1.12 16.17 -14.71
CA VAL A 288 -2.27 16.05 -15.62
C VAL A 288 -3.34 17.10 -15.30
N ALA A 289 -3.60 17.98 -16.26
CA ALA A 289 -4.68 18.95 -16.14
C ALA A 289 -6.05 18.27 -16.32
N GLY A 290 -6.93 18.39 -15.32
CA GLY A 290 -8.26 17.75 -15.37
C GLY A 290 -8.21 16.23 -15.25
N GLY A 291 -7.18 15.69 -14.59
CA GLY A 291 -7.07 14.25 -14.32
C GLY A 291 -8.21 13.70 -13.46
N GLU A 292 -8.37 12.38 -13.47
CA GLU A 292 -9.39 11.69 -12.71
C GLU A 292 -9.08 11.76 -11.20
N ALA A 293 -10.00 12.34 -10.42
CA ALA A 293 -9.84 12.43 -8.97
C ALA A 293 -10.12 11.08 -8.30
N LEU A 294 -9.27 10.70 -7.34
CA LEU A 294 -9.49 9.53 -6.49
C LEU A 294 -9.89 9.98 -5.08
N HIS A 295 -10.73 9.19 -4.44
CA HIS A 295 -11.30 9.51 -3.13
C HIS A 295 -11.45 8.25 -2.27
N LEU A 296 -11.09 8.37 -0.99
CA LEU A 296 -11.38 7.36 0.04
C LEU A 296 -12.30 7.96 1.12
N PRO A 297 -13.20 7.15 1.72
CA PRO A 297 -14.23 7.67 2.61
C PRO A 297 -13.65 8.19 3.93
N GLN A 298 -14.13 9.36 4.36
CA GLN A 298 -14.00 9.83 5.75
C GLN A 298 -15.23 9.45 6.60
N MET A 299 -16.37 9.31 5.93
CA MET A 299 -17.63 8.84 6.48
C MET A 299 -17.90 7.45 5.92
N LEU A 300 -18.20 6.51 6.81
CA LEU A 300 -18.55 5.15 6.45
C LEU A 300 -19.99 5.08 5.92
N SER A 301 -20.30 3.98 5.24
CA SER A 301 -21.64 3.68 4.69
C SER A 301 -22.77 3.70 5.71
N ASN A 302 -22.47 3.46 6.99
CA ASN A 302 -23.43 3.57 8.09
C ASN A 302 -23.60 5.02 8.62
N SER A 303 -23.02 6.02 7.94
CA SER A 303 -22.99 7.44 8.33
C SER A 303 -22.16 7.78 9.56
N ASP A 304 -21.35 6.85 10.07
CA ASP A 304 -20.39 7.16 11.13
C ASP A 304 -19.08 7.73 10.58
N PRO A 305 -18.41 8.62 11.31
CA PRO A 305 -17.02 8.97 11.03
C PRO A 305 -16.11 7.76 11.16
N LEU A 306 -15.21 7.57 10.19
CA LEU A 306 -14.20 6.49 10.20
C LEU A 306 -13.40 6.45 11.52
N SER A 307 -13.08 7.62 12.08
CA SER A 307 -12.30 7.75 13.32
C SER A 307 -12.98 7.18 14.56
N GLN A 308 -14.29 6.93 14.50
CA GLN A 308 -15.00 6.20 15.56
C GLN A 308 -14.74 4.70 15.50
N TRP A 309 -14.37 4.17 14.34
CA TRP A 309 -14.23 2.73 14.08
C TRP A 309 -12.78 2.27 14.04
N ALA A 310 -11.89 3.06 13.46
CA ALA A 310 -10.49 2.71 13.33
C ALA A 310 -9.57 3.94 13.31
N GLN A 311 -8.31 3.74 13.68
CA GLN A 311 -7.24 4.72 13.54
C GLN A 311 -5.91 4.04 13.22
N PHE A 312 -5.03 4.77 12.54
CA PHE A 312 -3.65 4.33 12.34
C PHE A 312 -2.78 4.87 13.49
N GLU A 313 -1.85 4.05 13.98
CA GLU A 313 -0.85 4.44 14.95
C GLU A 313 0.56 4.03 14.51
N ALA A 314 1.50 4.99 14.53
CA ALA A 314 2.93 4.76 14.50
C ALA A 314 3.49 4.94 15.92
N ARG A 315 3.68 3.81 16.62
CA ARG A 315 4.12 3.75 18.02
C ARG A 315 5.64 3.74 18.11
N ALA A 316 6.19 4.61 18.96
CA ALA A 316 7.62 4.74 19.17
C ALA A 316 8.22 3.43 19.71
N SER A 317 9.44 3.13 19.28
CA SER A 317 10.28 2.08 19.85
C SER A 317 11.45 2.69 20.62
N ASN A 318 12.27 1.87 21.28
CA ASN A 318 13.33 2.34 22.17
C ASN A 318 14.47 3.11 21.44
N GLU A 319 14.55 3.04 20.10
CA GLU A 319 15.59 3.73 19.31
C GLU A 319 15.00 4.56 18.15
N GLU A 320 15.02 5.89 18.31
CA GLU A 320 14.39 6.84 17.36
C GLU A 320 15.39 7.80 16.71
N LYS A 321 16.60 7.31 16.39
CA LYS A 321 17.70 8.15 15.83
C LYS A 321 17.29 8.87 14.54
N ALA A 322 16.44 8.23 13.73
CA ALA A 322 15.90 8.79 12.49
C ALA A 322 15.13 10.11 12.68
N PHE A 323 14.55 10.32 13.87
CA PHE A 323 13.65 11.45 14.15
C PHE A 323 14.32 12.58 14.95
N THR A 324 15.64 12.56 15.11
CA THR A 324 16.38 13.54 15.94
C THR A 324 16.19 14.99 15.50
N GLY A 325 16.04 15.21 14.19
CA GLY A 325 15.82 16.53 13.58
C GLY A 325 14.40 17.10 13.76
N LEU A 326 13.43 16.30 14.23
CA LEU A 326 12.06 16.78 14.40
C LEU A 326 11.94 17.85 15.49
N PRO A 327 10.99 18.81 15.34
CA PRO A 327 10.62 19.73 16.41
C PRO A 327 10.23 18.99 17.69
N GLY A 328 10.56 19.58 18.85
CA GLY A 328 10.37 18.95 20.16
C GLY A 328 8.94 18.44 20.41
N GLY A 329 7.92 19.17 19.95
CA GLY A 329 6.52 18.78 20.10
C GLY A 329 6.13 17.52 19.33
N LEU A 330 6.68 17.29 18.14
CA LEU A 330 6.44 16.05 17.38
C LEU A 330 7.28 14.90 17.94
N LYS A 331 8.56 15.17 18.23
CA LYS A 331 9.51 14.18 18.75
C LYS A 331 9.11 13.62 20.12
N ALA A 332 8.45 14.40 20.97
CA ALA A 332 8.03 13.96 22.29
C ALA A 332 6.84 12.98 22.29
N LYS A 333 6.14 12.82 21.15
CA LYS A 333 4.98 11.93 21.07
C LYS A 333 5.43 10.47 20.92
N SER A 334 4.99 9.63 21.85
CA SER A 334 5.16 8.17 21.80
C SER A 334 4.25 7.50 20.77
N VAL A 335 3.16 8.17 20.36
CA VAL A 335 2.24 7.70 19.33
C VAL A 335 1.99 8.83 18.35
N TRP A 336 2.23 8.57 17.06
CA TRP A 336 1.74 9.39 15.97
C TRP A 336 0.54 8.74 15.31
N THR A 337 -0.41 9.55 14.89
CA THR A 337 -1.60 9.12 14.14
C THR A 337 -1.62 9.75 12.75
N GLU A 338 -2.61 9.42 11.93
CA GLU A 338 -2.81 10.08 10.64
C GLU A 338 -2.98 11.62 10.76
N HIS A 339 -3.34 12.13 11.94
CA HIS A 339 -3.43 13.58 12.20
C HIS A 339 -2.04 14.26 12.29
N ASP A 340 -0.98 13.49 12.55
CA ASP A 340 0.39 14.00 12.62
C ASP A 340 1.08 14.02 11.25
N PHE A 341 0.56 13.28 10.28
CA PHE A 341 1.15 13.13 8.94
C PHE A 341 1.40 14.47 8.23
N PRO A 342 0.46 15.44 8.22
CA PRO A 342 0.71 16.72 7.55
C PRO A 342 1.88 17.50 8.17
N ALA A 343 2.08 17.41 9.50
CA ALA A 343 3.17 18.10 10.18
C ALA A 343 4.53 17.44 9.88
N LEU A 344 4.57 16.10 9.81
CA LEU A 344 5.75 15.33 9.41
C LEU A 344 6.13 15.61 7.95
N ALA A 345 5.16 15.63 7.04
CA ALA A 345 5.37 15.94 5.62
C ALA A 345 5.77 17.42 5.40
N ALA A 346 5.20 18.36 6.17
CA ALA A 346 5.59 19.76 6.13
C ALA A 346 7.05 19.97 6.57
N PHE A 347 7.48 19.27 7.62
CA PHE A 347 8.89 19.27 8.04
C PHE A 347 9.80 18.75 6.93
N ALA A 348 9.44 17.62 6.31
CA ALA A 348 10.19 17.03 5.20
C ALA A 348 10.34 18.02 4.03
N LYS A 349 9.24 18.66 3.62
CA LYS A 349 9.20 19.68 2.56
C LYS A 349 10.08 20.88 2.87
N GLU A 350 10.06 21.37 4.12
CA GLU A 350 10.89 22.50 4.54
C GLU A 350 12.38 22.16 4.45
N GLN A 351 12.77 20.98 4.95
CA GLN A 351 14.15 20.51 4.91
C GLN A 351 14.65 20.32 3.47
N ASP A 352 13.82 19.78 2.58
CA ASP A 352 14.16 19.66 1.17
C ASP A 352 14.28 21.03 0.47
N SER A 353 13.41 21.98 0.83
CA SER A 353 13.51 23.35 0.28
C SER A 353 14.80 24.08 0.72
N GLN A 354 15.33 23.75 1.90
CA GLN A 354 16.59 24.30 2.41
C GLN A 354 17.82 23.58 1.82
N GLY A 355 17.73 22.26 1.62
CA GLY A 355 18.83 21.41 1.16
C GLY A 355 19.09 21.45 -0.35
N ARG A 356 18.20 22.01 -1.15
CA ARG A 356 18.33 22.13 -2.62
C ARG A 356 19.23 23.30 -3.06
N ARG A 357 20.18 23.75 -2.23
CA ARG A 357 21.10 24.86 -2.53
C ARG A 357 22.46 24.37 -3.02
#